data_AF-A0A948MII6-F1
#
_entry.id   AF-A0A948MII6-F1
#
_cell.length_a   1.000
_cell.length_b   1.000
_cell.length_c   1.000
_cell.angle_alpha   90.00
_cell.angle_beta   90.00
_cell.angle_gamma   90.00
#
_symmetry.space_group_name_H-M   'P 1'
#
loop_
_entity.id
_entity.type
_entity.pdbx_description
1 polymer ?
#
loop_
_entity_poly.entity_id
_entity_poly.type
_entity_poly.pdbx_seq_one_letter_code
_entity_poly.pdbx_strand_id
1 'polypeptide(L)'
;MSLVDRFLSGLVPRLPDDDARMWAWVEGASTADLARLRERWPQVPESLVALLARVDGTHFRPYPGGEAVVLMLGSDVEEGHYPYYLRSVAQVFED
;
A
#
# COMPACT_ATOMS: atom_id res chain seq x y z
N MET A 1 1.38 7.55 -18.34
CA MET A 1 0.85 7.44 -16.96
C MET A 1 0.72 5.95 -16.65
N SER A 2 1.32 5.46 -15.56
CA SER A 2 1.23 4.02 -15.23
C SER A 2 -0.19 3.66 -14.76
N LEU A 3 -0.52 2.35 -14.73
CA LEU A 3 -1.78 1.88 -14.15
C LEU A 3 -1.97 2.39 -12.72
N VAL A 4 -0.91 2.32 -11.92
CA VAL A 4 -0.90 2.78 -10.52
C VAL A 4 -1.11 4.28 -10.44
N ASP A 5 -0.43 5.08 -11.28
CA ASP A 5 -0.65 6.54 -11.33
C ASP A 5 -2.11 6.88 -11.64
N ARG A 6 -2.68 6.19 -12.64
CA ARG A 6 -4.08 6.38 -13.02
C ARG A 6 -5.01 6.03 -11.88
N PHE A 7 -4.78 4.89 -11.22
CA PHE A 7 -5.57 4.44 -10.11
C PHE A 7 -5.52 5.43 -8.93
N LEU A 8 -4.32 5.78 -8.46
CA LEU A 8 -4.13 6.68 -7.32
C LEU A 8 -4.64 8.10 -7.61
N SER A 9 -4.43 8.63 -8.82
CA SER A 9 -4.96 9.95 -9.19
C SER A 9 -6.49 10.02 -9.19
N GLY A 10 -7.17 8.89 -9.43
CA GLY A 10 -8.62 8.79 -9.30
C GLY A 10 -9.06 8.57 -7.85
N LEU A 11 -8.31 7.77 -7.10
CA LEU A 11 -8.66 7.38 -5.75
C LEU A 11 -8.45 8.50 -4.73
N VAL A 12 -7.23 9.06 -4.67
CA VAL A 12 -6.80 9.97 -3.60
C VAL A 12 -7.72 11.19 -3.42
N PRO A 13 -8.20 11.86 -4.49
CA PRO A 13 -9.13 12.98 -4.33
C PRO A 13 -10.52 12.63 -3.80
N ARG A 14 -10.83 11.33 -3.66
CA ARG A 14 -12.13 10.81 -3.21
C ARG A 14 -12.04 10.12 -1.84
N LEU A 15 -10.88 10.14 -1.20
CA LEU A 15 -10.74 9.64 0.15
C LEU A 15 -11.59 10.49 1.12
N PRO A 16 -12.23 9.88 2.13
CA PRO A 16 -12.78 10.61 3.27
C PRO A 16 -11.72 11.51 3.92
N ASP A 17 -12.15 12.59 4.59
CA ASP A 17 -11.23 13.58 5.16
C ASP A 17 -10.18 12.98 6.11
N ASP A 18 -10.58 12.03 6.96
CA ASP A 18 -9.66 11.38 7.90
C ASP A 18 -8.65 10.49 7.17
N ASP A 19 -9.10 9.71 6.18
CA ASP A 19 -8.22 8.89 5.34
C ASP A 19 -7.27 9.76 4.52
N ALA A 20 -7.74 10.89 3.99
CA ALA A 20 -6.91 11.82 3.21
C ALA A 20 -5.79 12.44 4.07
N ARG A 21 -6.06 12.71 5.35
CA ARG A 21 -5.04 13.18 6.31
C ARG A 21 -3.97 12.12 6.57
N MET A 22 -4.38 10.89 6.81
CA MET A 22 -3.44 9.77 6.99
C MET A 22 -2.66 9.48 5.70
N TRP A 23 -3.33 9.56 4.55
CA TRP A 23 -2.73 9.36 3.23
C TRP A 23 -1.63 10.37 2.94
N ALA A 24 -1.71 11.59 3.48
CA ALA A 24 -0.66 12.60 3.33
C ALA A 24 0.69 12.19 3.94
N TRP A 25 0.72 11.19 4.84
CA TRP A 25 1.96 10.65 5.42
C TRP A 25 2.53 9.47 4.64
N VAL A 26 1.76 8.90 3.71
CA VAL A 26 2.13 7.68 3.00
C VAL A 26 3.33 7.92 2.10
N GLU A 27 4.33 7.07 2.27
CA GLU A 27 5.51 6.98 1.42
C GLU A 27 5.61 5.59 0.77
N GLY A 28 6.35 5.52 -0.34
CA GLY A 28 6.66 4.28 -1.02
C GLY A 28 7.74 3.45 -0.33
N ALA A 29 7.78 2.16 -0.63
CA ALA A 29 8.74 1.23 -0.08
C ALA A 29 10.16 1.58 -0.58
N SER A 30 11.16 1.25 0.24
CA SER A 30 12.55 1.49 -0.14
C SER A 30 12.95 0.64 -1.37
N THR A 31 13.93 1.11 -2.13
CA THR A 31 14.46 0.33 -3.28
C THR A 31 15.02 -1.02 -2.83
N ALA A 32 15.60 -1.09 -1.63
CA ALA A 32 16.09 -2.34 -1.04
C ALA A 32 14.95 -3.32 -0.72
N ASP A 33 13.85 -2.83 -0.16
CA ASP A 33 12.67 -3.66 0.13
C ASP A 33 12.02 -4.18 -1.16
N LEU A 34 11.89 -3.32 -2.17
CA LEU A 34 11.34 -3.72 -3.48
C LEU A 34 12.24 -4.73 -4.19
N ALA A 35 13.56 -4.60 -4.08
CA ALA A 35 14.51 -5.58 -4.61
C ALA A 35 14.36 -6.92 -3.90
N ARG A 36 14.31 -6.92 -2.55
CA ARG A 36 14.08 -8.12 -1.74
C ARG A 36 12.77 -8.81 -2.11
N LEU A 37 11.70 -8.05 -2.32
CA LEU A 37 10.39 -8.58 -2.75
C LEU A 37 10.50 -9.34 -4.08
N ARG A 38 11.20 -8.76 -5.08
CA ARG A 38 11.41 -9.39 -6.39
C ARG A 38 12.29 -10.62 -6.33
N GLU A 39 13.32 -10.59 -5.49
CA GLU A 39 14.20 -11.74 -5.29
C GLU A 39 13.44 -12.91 -4.65
N ARG A 40 12.61 -12.64 -3.64
CA ARG A 40 11.82 -13.65 -2.94
C ARG A 40 10.71 -14.24 -3.82
N TRP A 41 10.04 -13.40 -4.60
CA TRP A 41 8.97 -13.80 -5.53
C TRP A 41 9.26 -13.26 -6.93
N PRO A 42 10.03 -13.99 -7.77
CA PRO A 42 10.38 -13.54 -9.11
C PRO A 42 9.19 -13.30 -10.05
N GLN A 43 8.03 -13.87 -9.74
CA GLN A 43 6.77 -13.70 -10.48
C GLN A 43 5.85 -12.64 -9.87
N VAL A 44 6.33 -11.84 -8.91
CA VAL A 44 5.53 -10.76 -8.30
C VAL A 44 4.99 -9.84 -9.39
N PRO A 45 3.68 -9.50 -9.38
CA PRO A 45 3.12 -8.62 -10.40
C PRO A 45 3.81 -7.25 -10.40
N GLU A 46 4.22 -6.77 -11.58
CA GLU A 46 4.82 -5.44 -11.74
C GLU A 46 3.93 -4.32 -11.18
N SER A 47 2.61 -4.48 -11.30
CA SER A 47 1.64 -3.52 -10.76
C SER A 47 1.66 -3.47 -9.22
N LEU A 48 1.90 -4.60 -8.55
CA LEU A 48 2.03 -4.64 -7.09
C LEU A 48 3.32 -3.97 -6.65
N VAL A 49 4.44 -4.25 -7.32
CA VAL A 49 5.72 -3.57 -7.03
C VAL A 49 5.61 -2.06 -7.26
N ALA A 50 4.96 -1.65 -8.37
CA ALA A 50 4.73 -0.25 -8.67
C ALA A 50 3.79 0.43 -7.67
N LEU A 51 2.80 -0.29 -7.12
CA LEU A 51 1.93 0.21 -6.06
C LEU A 51 2.71 0.40 -4.75
N LEU A 52 3.47 -0.61 -4.34
CA LEU A 52 4.28 -0.56 -3.11
C LEU A 52 5.38 0.50 -3.19
N ALA A 53 5.92 0.79 -4.38
CA ALA A 53 6.83 1.91 -4.62
C ALA A 53 6.17 3.29 -4.42
N ARG A 54 4.85 3.37 -4.25
CA ARG A 54 4.09 4.59 -3.96
C ARG A 54 3.43 4.57 -2.59
N VAL A 55 3.07 3.39 -2.11
CA VAL A 55 2.28 3.17 -0.89
C VAL A 55 2.83 1.92 -0.20
N ASP A 56 3.78 2.08 0.71
CA ASP A 56 4.35 0.97 1.51
C ASP A 56 3.42 0.51 2.64
N GLY A 57 2.18 0.19 2.28
CA GLY A 57 1.17 -0.31 3.21
C GLY A 57 0.35 0.76 3.93
N THR A 58 -0.79 0.31 4.43
CA THR A 58 -1.79 1.10 5.17
C THR A 58 -2.29 0.34 6.41
N HIS A 59 -1.64 -0.77 6.77
CA HIS A 59 -1.98 -1.60 7.93
C HIS A 59 -1.18 -1.17 9.15
N PHE A 60 -1.72 -0.24 9.95
CA PHE A 60 -1.02 0.30 11.14
C PHE A 60 0.44 0.67 10.81
N ARG A 61 0.64 1.29 9.64
CA ARG A 61 1.97 1.50 9.09
C ARG A 61 2.54 2.81 9.66
N PRO A 62 3.63 2.78 10.44
CA PRO A 62 4.30 4.00 10.83
C PRO A 62 5.01 4.65 9.63
N TYR A 63 4.75 5.94 9.45
CA TYR A 63 5.46 6.86 8.58
C TYR A 63 6.02 8.03 9.39
N PRO A 64 6.98 8.82 8.87
CA PRO A 64 7.53 9.97 9.60
C PRO A 64 6.46 10.99 10.05
N GLY A 65 5.38 11.13 9.28
CA GLY A 65 4.28 12.05 9.56
C GLY A 65 3.20 11.52 10.51
N GLY A 66 3.14 10.20 10.72
CA GLY A 66 2.10 9.55 11.53
C GLY A 66 1.86 8.10 11.11
N GLU A 67 0.84 7.47 11.71
CA GLU A 67 0.46 6.10 11.38
C GLU A 67 -0.67 6.07 10.35
N ALA A 68 -0.48 5.31 9.26
CA ALA A 68 -1.52 5.11 8.26
C ALA A 68 -2.36 3.87 8.58
N VAL A 69 -3.67 4.08 8.75
CA VAL A 69 -4.70 3.04 8.92
C VAL A 69 -5.82 3.31 7.92
N VAL A 70 -5.62 2.89 6.66
CA VAL A 70 -6.52 3.21 5.55
C VAL A 70 -6.98 1.93 4.86
N LEU A 71 -8.30 1.71 4.85
CA LEU A 71 -8.91 0.52 4.25
C LEU A 71 -8.90 0.55 2.72
N MET A 72 -8.79 1.74 2.13
CA MET A 72 -8.69 1.90 0.69
C MET A 72 -7.36 1.33 0.19
N LEU A 73 -7.42 0.33 -0.71
CA LEU A 73 -6.35 -0.63 -1.12
C LEU A 73 -6.29 -1.94 -0.33
N GLY A 74 -7.17 -2.12 0.63
CA GLY A 74 -7.33 -3.39 1.30
C GLY A 74 -7.94 -4.47 0.40
N SER A 75 -7.58 -5.72 0.68
CA SER A 75 -8.31 -6.86 0.13
C SER A 75 -9.59 -7.04 0.91
N ASP A 76 -10.66 -7.35 0.19
CA ASP A 76 -11.81 -7.98 0.78
C ASP A 76 -11.42 -9.43 1.10
N VAL A 77 -11.38 -9.79 2.39
CA VAL A 77 -11.13 -11.16 2.85
C VAL A 77 -12.34 -11.64 3.64
N GLU A 78 -12.50 -12.96 3.73
CA GLU A 78 -13.63 -13.57 4.46
C GLU A 78 -15.00 -13.07 3.92
N GLU A 79 -15.21 -13.08 2.60
CA GLU A 79 -16.51 -12.75 1.98
C GLU A 79 -17.11 -11.37 2.38
N GLY A 80 -16.28 -10.35 2.64
CA GLY A 80 -16.78 -9.04 3.08
C GLY A 80 -16.83 -8.85 4.58
N HIS A 81 -16.52 -9.88 5.37
CA HIS A 81 -16.64 -9.82 6.83
C HIS A 81 -15.52 -9.04 7.50
N TYR A 82 -14.34 -8.97 6.87
CA TYR A 82 -13.22 -8.24 7.43
C TYR A 82 -12.37 -7.58 6.35
N PRO A 83 -12.26 -6.24 6.29
CA PRO A 83 -11.40 -5.61 5.31
C PRO A 83 -9.94 -5.74 5.76
N TYR A 84 -9.08 -6.28 4.88
CA TYR A 84 -7.66 -6.42 5.16
C TYR A 84 -6.88 -5.31 4.49
N TYR A 85 -6.25 -4.44 5.26
CA TYR A 85 -5.43 -3.32 4.78
C TYR A 85 -4.31 -3.76 3.82
N LEU A 86 -3.79 -2.82 3.02
CA LEU A 86 -2.58 -3.07 2.24
C LEU A 86 -1.41 -3.29 3.21
N ARG A 87 -0.77 -4.45 3.15
CA ARG A 87 0.46 -4.69 3.93
C ARG A 87 1.64 -3.97 3.30
N SER A 88 2.52 -3.44 4.13
CA SER A 88 3.83 -2.97 3.72
C SER A 88 4.73 -4.12 3.25
N VAL A 89 5.80 -3.81 2.52
CA VAL A 89 6.77 -4.84 2.12
C VAL A 89 7.35 -5.53 3.34
N ALA A 90 7.67 -4.79 4.42
CA ALA A 90 8.17 -5.40 5.65
C ALA A 90 7.18 -6.44 6.21
N GLN A 91 5.90 -6.06 6.33
CA GLN A 91 4.84 -6.93 6.84
C GLN A 91 4.60 -8.14 5.93
N VAL A 92 4.75 -8.02 4.60
CA VAL A 92 4.62 -9.17 3.69
C VAL A 92 5.64 -10.28 4.01
N PHE A 93 6.78 -9.97 4.63
CA PHE A 93 7.80 -10.94 5.03
C PHE A 93 7.66 -11.43 6.49
N GLU A 94 6.71 -10.92 7.27
CA GLU A 94 6.49 -11.31 8.67
C GLU A 94 5.68 -12.62 8.81
N ASP A 95 5.11 -13.12 7.71
CA ASP A 95 4.38 -14.39 7.61
C ASP A 95 5.16 -15.42 6.75
#